data_AF-A0A961PCT5-F1
#
_entry.id   AF-A0A961PCT5-F1
#
_cell.length_a   1.000
_cell.length_b   1.000
_cell.length_c   1.000
_cell.angle_alpha   90.00
_cell.angle_beta   90.00
_cell.angle_gamma   90.00
#
_symmetry.space_group_name_H-M   'P 1'
#
loop_
_entity.id
_entity.type
_entity.pdbx_description
1 polymer ?
#
loop_
_entity_poly.entity_id
_entity_poly.type
_entity_poly.pdbx_seq_one_letter_code
_entity_poly.pdbx_strand_id
1 'polypeptide(L)'
;PVGADIGPDGLFYLLERRFVDRVGFASRVRRFTLTEAGLGNETRLLTTRVGTHDNLEGLAVWRDAGGRIRLTMISDDNFGRWQKTELVEYLVRD
;
A
#
# COMPACT_ATOMS: atom_id res chain seq x y z
N PRO A 1 -6.59 -2.68 -7.91
CA PRO A 1 -5.63 -1.63 -7.43
C PRO A 1 -6.45 -0.50 -6.82
N VAL A 2 -5.96 0.15 -5.77
CA VAL A 2 -6.75 1.15 -5.03
C VAL A 2 -5.99 2.45 -4.76
N GLY A 3 -4.66 2.37 -4.61
CA GLY A 3 -3.79 3.53 -4.49
C GLY A 3 -2.45 3.26 -5.15
N ALA A 4 -1.75 4.30 -5.56
CA ALA A 4 -0.42 4.21 -6.13
C ALA A 4 0.35 5.52 -5.94
N ASP A 5 1.67 5.44 -5.95
CA ASP A 5 2.55 6.61 -5.87
C ASP A 5 3.88 6.34 -6.59
N ILE A 6 4.58 7.41 -6.98
CA ILE A 6 5.98 7.35 -7.39
C ILE A 6 6.84 7.76 -6.20
N GLY A 7 7.61 6.81 -5.67
CA GLY A 7 8.46 7.08 -4.52
C GLY A 7 9.57 8.09 -4.84
N PRO A 8 10.21 8.66 -3.80
CA PRO A 8 11.36 9.56 -3.94
C PRO A 8 12.64 8.83 -4.40
N ASP A 9 12.55 7.55 -4.72
CA ASP A 9 13.55 6.73 -5.40
C ASP A 9 13.23 6.52 -6.90
N GLY A 10 12.14 7.13 -7.40
CA GLY A 10 11.69 7.04 -8.80
C GLY A 10 10.98 5.72 -9.14
N LEU A 11 10.72 4.87 -8.16
CA LEU A 11 10.05 3.58 -8.37
C LEU A 11 8.52 3.74 -8.25
N PHE A 12 7.79 2.92 -8.99
CA PHE A 12 6.33 2.88 -8.92
C PHE A 12 5.87 1.92 -7.83
N TYR A 13 5.03 2.42 -6.92
CA TYR A 13 4.45 1.65 -5.83
C TYR A 13 2.95 1.52 -6.01
N LEU A 14 2.45 0.31 -5.85
CA LEU A 14 1.05 -0.03 -6.06
C LEU A 14 0.47 -0.66 -4.80
N LEU A 15 -0.58 -0.04 -4.25
CA LEU A 15 -1.44 -0.63 -3.24
C LEU A 15 -2.59 -1.38 -3.92
N GLU A 16 -2.73 -2.64 -3.54
CA GLU A 16 -3.80 -3.52 -3.94
C GLU A 16 -4.57 -3.99 -2.72
N ARG A 17 -5.87 -4.13 -2.89
CA ARG A 17 -6.79 -4.64 -1.89
C ARG A 17 -7.57 -5.80 -2.46
N ARG A 18 -7.75 -6.84 -1.64
CA ARG A 18 -8.67 -7.94 -1.89
C ARG A 18 -9.73 -7.91 -0.81
N PHE A 19 -10.98 -7.76 -1.20
CA PHE A 19 -12.13 -7.98 -0.33
C PHE A 19 -12.46 -9.47 -0.27
N VAL A 20 -12.68 -9.98 0.93
CA VAL A 20 -13.22 -11.33 1.17
C VAL A 20 -14.57 -11.14 1.83
N ASP A 21 -15.63 -11.42 1.07
CA ASP A 21 -17.01 -11.14 1.45
C ASP A 21 -17.31 -11.52 2.90
N ARG A 22 -17.76 -10.53 3.67
CA ARG A 22 -18.13 -10.64 5.10
C ARG A 22 -17.00 -11.04 6.05
N VAL A 23 -15.75 -11.21 5.58
CA VAL A 23 -14.59 -11.51 6.41
C VAL A 23 -13.72 -10.27 6.62
N GLY A 24 -13.47 -9.50 5.56
CA GLY A 24 -12.68 -8.26 5.63
C GLY A 24 -11.74 -8.11 4.44
N PHE A 25 -10.65 -7.36 4.65
CA PHE A 25 -9.71 -6.99 3.60
C PHE A 25 -8.33 -7.59 3.81
N ALA A 26 -7.67 -7.95 2.70
CA ALA A 26 -6.24 -8.18 2.67
C ALA A 26 -5.59 -7.17 1.73
N SER A 27 -4.39 -6.73 2.07
CA SER A 27 -3.67 -5.67 1.37
C SER A 27 -2.33 -6.19 0.88
N ARG A 28 -1.90 -5.69 -0.27
CA ARG A 28 -0.60 -5.97 -0.87
C ARG A 28 0.01 -4.67 -1.37
N VAL A 29 1.29 -4.46 -1.09
CA VAL A 29 2.07 -3.40 -1.74
C VAL A 29 3.15 -4.04 -2.60
N ARG A 30 3.22 -3.60 -3.85
CA ARG A 30 4.26 -3.99 -4.80
C ARG A 30 5.00 -2.75 -5.30
N ARG A 31 6.27 -2.94 -5.64
CA ARG A 31 7.17 -1.93 -6.19
C ARG A 31 7.69 -2.40 -7.55
N PHE A 32 7.84 -1.47 -8.49
CA PHE A 32 8.28 -1.74 -9.85
C PHE A 32 9.24 -0.66 -10.33
N THR A 33 10.15 -1.03 -11.21
CA THR A 33 10.81 -0.06 -12.09
C THR A 33 9.88 0.30 -13.24
N LEU A 34 9.81 1.58 -13.60
CA LEU A 34 9.16 2.04 -14.83
C LEU A 34 10.19 2.00 -15.97
N THR A 35 9.86 1.28 -17.04
CA THR A 35 10.70 1.15 -18.23
C THR A 35 9.89 1.51 -19.48
N GLU A 36 10.55 1.71 -20.63
CA GLU A 36 9.87 1.96 -21.91
C GLU A 36 8.94 0.81 -22.32
N ALA A 37 9.27 -0.43 -21.92
CA ALA A 37 8.45 -1.61 -22.16
C ALA A 37 7.32 -1.80 -21.13
N GLY A 38 7.19 -0.90 -20.15
CA GLY A 38 6.22 -0.96 -19.06
C GLY A 38 6.85 -1.26 -17.69
N LEU A 39 6.08 -1.93 -16.82
CA LEU A 39 6.52 -2.27 -15.46
C LEU A 39 7.54 -3.42 -15.47
N GLY A 40 8.66 -3.22 -14.78
CA GLY A 40 9.70 -4.23 -14.58
C GLY A 40 10.06 -4.43 -13.11
N ASN A 41 10.90 -5.43 -12.83
CA ASN A 41 11.51 -5.69 -11.52
C ASN A 41 10.51 -5.66 -10.35
N GLU A 42 9.41 -6.39 -10.47
CA GLU A 42 8.40 -6.49 -9.41
C GLU A 42 9.04 -6.95 -8.09
N THR A 43 8.86 -6.15 -7.05
CA THR A 43 9.18 -6.53 -5.67
C THR A 43 7.91 -6.45 -4.82
N ARG A 44 7.56 -7.54 -4.14
CA ARG A 44 6.46 -7.54 -3.18
C ARG A 44 6.96 -7.08 -1.82
N LEU A 45 6.50 -5.92 -1.36
CA LEU A 45 6.94 -5.30 -0.11
C LEU A 45 6.07 -5.70 1.09
N LEU A 46 4.77 -5.85 0.86
CA LEU A 46 3.81 -6.17 1.91
C LEU A 46 2.78 -7.16 1.40
N THR A 47 2.38 -8.11 2.23
CA THR A 47 1.14 -8.86 2.08
C THR A 47 0.57 -9.11 3.47
N THR A 48 -0.67 -8.69 3.70
CA THR A 48 -1.33 -8.87 4.99
C THR A 48 -2.26 -10.07 4.97
N ARG A 49 -2.56 -10.61 6.16
CA ARG A 49 -3.68 -11.54 6.33
C ARG A 49 -4.99 -10.76 6.22
N VAL A 50 -6.07 -11.45 5.86
CA VAL A 50 -7.41 -10.85 5.88
C VAL A 50 -7.72 -10.31 7.28
N GLY A 51 -8.22 -9.08 7.37
CA GLY A 51 -8.58 -8.42 8.63
C GLY A 51 -7.40 -7.82 9.38
N THR A 52 -6.18 -7.80 8.82
CA THR A 52 -5.04 -7.10 9.44
C THR A 52 -5.28 -5.59 9.47
N HIS A 53 -5.77 -5.06 8.36
CA HIS A 53 -6.20 -3.67 8.18
C HIS A 53 -7.59 -3.70 7.56
N ASP A 54 -8.30 -2.60 7.67
CA ASP A 54 -9.58 -2.39 7.02
C ASP A 54 -9.35 -1.99 5.54
N ASN A 55 -10.28 -1.25 4.95
CA ASN A 55 -10.35 -0.85 3.56
C ASN A 55 -9.27 0.15 3.11
N LEU A 56 -7.98 -0.20 3.25
CA LEU A 56 -6.86 0.63 2.77
C LEU A 56 -7.04 1.01 1.30
N GLU A 57 -7.04 2.31 0.99
CA GLU A 57 -7.28 2.85 -0.35
C GLU A 57 -6.28 3.91 -0.80
N GLY A 58 -5.71 4.69 0.12
CA GLY A 58 -4.66 5.65 -0.22
C GLY A 58 -3.27 5.08 0.05
N LEU A 59 -2.29 5.50 -0.75
CA LEU A 59 -0.87 5.23 -0.55
C LEU A 59 -0.08 6.52 -0.82
N ALA A 60 0.81 6.86 0.11
CA ALA A 60 1.86 7.85 -0.08
C ALA A 60 3.22 7.21 0.22
N VAL A 61 4.21 7.46 -0.64
CA VAL A 61 5.57 6.93 -0.51
C VAL A 61 6.53 8.08 -0.35
N TRP A 62 7.27 8.08 0.76
CA TRP A 62 8.13 9.20 1.12
C TRP A 62 9.41 8.72 1.79
N ARG A 63 10.38 9.63 1.93
CA ARG A 63 11.68 9.34 2.52
C ARG A 63 11.78 10.02 3.87
N ASP A 64 12.05 9.24 4.91
CA ASP A 64 12.22 9.80 6.26
C ASP A 64 13.57 10.50 6.45
N ALA A 65 13.75 11.17 7.60
CA ALA A 65 14.98 11.89 7.92
C ALA A 65 16.23 10.99 7.98
N GLY A 66 16.06 9.67 8.12
CA GLY A 66 17.13 8.68 8.06
C GLY A 66 17.40 8.16 6.64
N GLY A 67 16.75 8.72 5.62
CA GLY A 67 16.93 8.34 4.22
C GLY A 67 16.14 7.10 3.78
N ARG A 68 15.28 6.53 4.64
CA ARG A 68 14.58 5.26 4.38
C ARG A 68 13.21 5.50 3.77
N ILE A 69 12.77 4.58 2.91
CA ILE A 69 11.44 4.66 2.30
C ILE A 69 10.36 4.23 3.29
N ARG A 70 9.32 5.05 3.40
CA ARG A 70 8.10 4.77 4.17
C ARG A 70 6.88 4.72 3.27
N LEU A 71 5.97 3.82 3.61
CA LEU A 71 4.66 3.68 3.00
C LEU A 71 3.62 4.12 4.03
N THR A 72 2.95 5.24 3.78
CA THR A 72 1.80 5.67 4.58
C THR A 72 0.54 5.33 3.81
N MET A 73 -0.39 4.61 4.43
CA MET A 73 -1.65 4.21 3.82
C MET A 73 -2.83 4.59 4.71
N ILE A 74 -3.97 4.89 4.08
CA ILE A 74 -5.20 5.26 4.76
C ILE A 74 -6.33 4.28 4.42
N SER A 75 -7.07 3.86 5.43
CA SER A 75 -8.32 3.10 5.28
C SER A 75 -9.52 4.04 5.29
N ASP A 76 -10.45 3.82 4.38
CA ASP A 76 -11.77 4.46 4.38
C ASP A 76 -12.80 3.58 5.09
N ASP A 77 -13.52 4.15 6.06
CA ASP A 77 -14.58 3.44 6.75
C ASP A 77 -15.89 3.31 5.94
N ASN A 78 -15.95 3.83 4.72
CA ASN A 78 -17.13 3.83 3.86
C ASN A 78 -18.38 4.37 4.58
N PHE A 79 -18.22 5.27 5.56
CA PHE A 79 -19.28 5.78 6.45
C PHE A 79 -19.99 4.67 7.25
N GLY A 80 -19.40 3.49 7.38
CA GLY A 80 -19.96 2.33 8.04
C GLY A 80 -19.58 2.26 9.52
N ARG A 81 -20.55 1.98 10.40
CA ARG A 81 -20.32 1.78 11.85
C ARG A 81 -19.29 0.70 12.20
N TRP A 82 -19.11 -0.28 11.31
CA TRP A 82 -18.30 -1.47 11.56
C TRP A 82 -16.89 -1.38 10.96
N GLN A 83 -16.63 -0.38 10.14
CA GLN A 83 -15.32 -0.14 9.55
C GLN A 83 -14.60 0.99 10.28
N LYS A 84 -13.27 1.03 10.14
CA LYS A 84 -12.41 2.00 10.81
C LYS A 84 -11.59 2.78 9.80
N THR A 85 -11.57 4.10 10.00
CA THR A 85 -10.52 4.94 9.42
C THR A 85 -9.20 4.60 10.12
N GLU A 86 -8.20 4.22 9.33
CA GLU A 86 -6.88 3.84 9.82
C GLU A 86 -5.82 4.66 9.10
N LEU A 87 -4.77 5.07 9.81
CA LEU A 87 -3.55 5.60 9.22
C LEU A 87 -2.41 4.64 9.61
N VAL A 88 -1.85 3.94 8.63
CA VAL A 88 -0.84 2.90 8.88
C VAL A 88 0.46 3.25 8.16
N GLU A 89 1.58 2.95 8.80
CA GLU A 89 2.90 3.22 8.26
C GLU A 89 3.79 1.99 8.28
N TYR A 90 4.45 1.73 7.14
CA TYR A 90 5.44 0.67 6.99
C TYR A 90 6.79 1.25 6.57
N LEU A 91 7.85 0.78 7.22
CA LEU A 91 9.22 0.99 6.77
C LEU A 91 9.57 -0.06 5.73
N VAL A 92 10.02 0.36 4.54
CA VAL A 92 10.60 -0.56 3.56
C VAL A 92 12.02 -0.89 3.99
N ARG A 93 12.30 -2.19 4.15
CA ARG A 93 13.65 -2.71 4.39
C ARG A 93 14.15 -3.36 3.10
N ASP A 94 15.44 -3.21 2.86
CA ASP A 94 16.14 -3.86 1.74
C ASP A 94 16.24 -5.39 1.94
#